data_AF-A0A1F5C018-F1
#
_entry.id   AF-A0A1F5C018-F1
#
_cell.length_a   1.000
_cell.length_b   1.000
_cell.length_c   1.000
_cell.angle_alpha   90.00
_cell.angle_beta   90.00
_cell.angle_gamma   90.00
#
_symmetry.space_group_name_H-M   'P 1'
#
loop_
_entity.id
_entity.type
_entity.pdbx_description
1 polymer ?
#
loop_
_entity_poly.entity_id
_entity_poly.type
_entity_poly.pdbx_seq_one_letter_code
_entity_poly.pdbx_strand_id
1 'polypeptide(L)'
;MARHQLRTVVTSVHERILSTLAIVPVLLLASCSGGPKIALDPESASFYETAQLIMTGEEKDIFTHLPDLKSRREFSGDFWHKRDPDNYTEENEFKTEFLTRLEYADKHFKEGMPGWKTDRGRIYIFMGPPDKREEYFTHDNRDVRGPILWWVYYNYELGIEFADEKNNGTYRMVRYEGNFFEALDSLKLGRVPYRVGAARKFVNFKVNYNVLKREIEFRFPAEALSFKDEGEMQRADLEFQVFVYSKNGAKVEEFKEEKTFRQPLTDLLEMKEIMVSLSHEIRPGQYYLDVIVTGKDGALGKTRKIVDLKIK
;
A
#
# COMPACT_ATOMS: atom_id res chain seq x y z
N MET A 1 21.11 5.29 37.55
CA MET A 1 21.65 4.58 36.36
C MET A 1 20.78 4.69 35.11
N ALA A 2 19.46 4.95 35.18
CA ALA A 2 18.60 5.10 33.98
C ALA A 2 18.70 6.46 33.24
N ARG A 3 19.20 7.53 33.86
CA ARG A 3 19.37 8.85 33.21
C ARG A 3 20.60 8.98 32.31
N HIS A 4 21.55 8.03 32.39
CA HIS A 4 22.79 8.08 31.60
C HIS A 4 22.68 7.34 30.25
N GLN A 5 21.74 6.41 30.12
CA GLN A 5 21.43 5.71 28.87
C GLN A 5 20.58 6.56 27.89
N LEU A 6 19.87 7.58 28.40
CA LEU A 6 18.96 8.44 27.62
C LEU A 6 19.66 9.58 26.86
N ARG A 7 20.89 9.94 27.25
CA ARG A 7 21.68 10.96 26.52
C ARG A 7 22.38 10.37 25.29
N THR A 8 22.64 9.06 25.32
CA THR A 8 23.45 8.36 24.31
C THR A 8 22.72 8.17 22.98
N VAL A 9 21.41 7.98 22.96
CA VAL A 9 20.64 7.78 21.71
C VAL A 9 20.51 9.09 20.91
N VAL A 10 20.32 10.24 21.59
CA VAL A 10 20.23 11.56 20.94
C VAL A 10 21.60 12.02 20.41
N THR A 11 22.70 11.64 21.06
CA THR A 11 24.07 11.93 20.57
C THR A 11 24.57 10.93 19.51
N SER A 12 24.11 9.67 19.54
CA SER A 12 24.59 8.61 18.65
C SER A 12 24.22 8.81 17.18
N VAL A 13 23.12 9.51 16.89
CA VAL A 13 22.71 9.79 15.50
C VAL A 13 23.48 10.98 14.92
N HIS A 14 24.04 11.85 15.77
CA HIS A 14 24.76 13.05 15.34
C HIS A 14 26.25 12.83 14.98
N GLU A 15 26.90 11.74 15.41
CA GLU A 15 28.37 11.56 15.25
C GLU A 15 28.80 10.55 14.18
N ARG A 16 27.88 9.91 13.46
CA ARG A 16 28.24 9.08 12.30
C ARG A 16 27.74 9.77 11.04
N ILE A 17 28.64 9.86 10.05
CA ILE A 17 28.45 10.41 8.69
C ILE A 17 29.04 11.83 8.53
N LEU A 18 30.36 11.90 8.63
CA LEU A 18 31.12 12.61 7.59
C LEU A 18 31.31 11.65 6.42
N SER A 19 31.24 12.19 5.21
CA SER A 19 31.54 11.57 3.91
C SER A 19 30.58 10.49 3.39
N THR A 20 29.61 10.90 2.58
CA THR A 20 29.57 10.56 1.14
C THR A 20 28.43 11.33 0.47
N LEU A 21 28.81 12.32 -0.34
CA LEU A 21 27.91 13.04 -1.22
C LEU A 21 27.84 12.23 -2.53
N ALA A 22 26.72 11.55 -2.77
CA ALA A 22 26.44 10.93 -4.07
C ALA A 22 25.11 11.47 -4.59
N ILE A 23 25.21 12.53 -5.39
CA ILE A 23 24.09 13.00 -6.22
C ILE A 23 24.11 12.14 -7.48
N VAL A 24 23.23 11.14 -7.54
CA VAL A 24 22.92 10.44 -8.80
C VAL A 24 21.58 10.98 -9.29
N PRO A 25 21.53 11.66 -10.46
CA PRO A 25 20.26 12.03 -11.06
C PRO A 25 19.67 10.76 -11.68
N VAL A 26 18.87 10.02 -10.90
CA VAL A 26 18.05 8.95 -11.45
C VAL A 26 16.85 9.62 -12.12
N LEU A 27 16.90 9.77 -13.44
CA LEU A 27 15.71 10.00 -14.25
C LEU A 27 14.86 8.72 -14.21
N LEU A 28 14.05 8.58 -13.16
CA LEU A 28 12.93 7.65 -13.15
C LEU A 28 11.86 8.22 -14.08
N LEU A 29 11.82 7.73 -15.33
CA LEU A 29 10.59 7.75 -16.10
C LEU A 29 9.61 6.78 -15.41
N ALA A 30 9.01 7.25 -14.32
CA ALA A 30 7.75 6.70 -13.86
C ALA A 30 6.77 6.96 -15.00
N SER A 31 6.45 5.91 -15.76
CA SER A 31 5.27 5.90 -16.62
C SER A 31 4.07 5.93 -15.68
N CYS A 32 3.76 7.11 -15.14
CA CYS A 32 2.47 7.39 -14.54
C CYS A 32 1.47 7.24 -15.66
N SER A 33 0.76 6.11 -15.71
CA SER A 33 -0.48 5.96 -16.46
C SER A 33 -1.49 6.95 -15.91
N GLY A 34 -1.36 8.21 -16.33
CA GLY A 34 -2.31 9.29 -16.07
C GLY A 34 -3.55 9.11 -16.92
N GLY A 35 -4.19 7.95 -16.81
CA GLY A 35 -5.50 7.70 -17.40
C GLY A 35 -6.55 8.63 -16.79
N PRO A 36 -7.65 8.91 -17.49
CA PRO A 36 -8.72 9.76 -16.97
C PRO A 36 -9.29 9.13 -15.69
N LYS A 37 -9.09 9.81 -14.55
CA LYS A 37 -9.70 9.44 -13.28
C LYS A 37 -11.21 9.46 -13.46
N ILE A 38 -11.86 8.30 -13.32
CA ILE A 38 -13.32 8.20 -13.43
C ILE A 38 -13.92 9.00 -12.27
N ALA A 39 -14.96 9.79 -12.55
CA ALA A 39 -15.66 10.53 -11.50
C ALA A 39 -16.18 9.56 -10.43
N LEU A 40 -15.89 9.87 -9.17
CA LEU A 40 -16.36 9.10 -8.03
C LEU A 40 -17.78 9.53 -7.68
N ASP A 41 -18.66 8.56 -7.43
CA ASP A 41 -19.94 8.82 -6.78
C ASP A 41 -19.71 9.28 -5.32
N PRO A 42 -20.71 9.89 -4.67
CA PRO A 42 -20.54 10.46 -3.32
C PRO A 42 -20.05 9.45 -2.26
N GLU A 43 -20.51 8.21 -2.31
CA GLU A 43 -20.10 7.17 -1.36
C GLU A 43 -18.63 6.80 -1.56
N SER A 44 -18.25 6.54 -2.82
CA SER A 44 -16.87 6.24 -3.19
C SER A 44 -15.92 7.40 -2.89
N ALA A 45 -16.38 8.64 -3.10
CA ALA A 45 -15.61 9.84 -2.79
C ALA A 45 -15.37 9.96 -1.27
N SER A 46 -16.39 9.72 -0.46
CA SER A 46 -16.28 9.76 1.01
C SER A 46 -15.32 8.70 1.53
N PHE A 47 -15.39 7.47 1.03
CA PHE A 47 -14.42 6.42 1.38
C PHE A 47 -13.00 6.82 0.96
N TYR A 48 -12.82 7.26 -0.28
CA TYR A 48 -11.51 7.60 -0.83
C TYR A 48 -10.84 8.77 -0.11
N GLU A 49 -11.62 9.76 0.33
CA GLU A 49 -11.11 10.99 0.94
C GLU A 49 -10.07 10.71 2.04
N THR A 50 -10.35 9.75 2.92
CA THR A 50 -9.48 9.41 4.06
C THR A 50 -8.74 8.10 3.83
N ALA A 51 -9.37 7.07 3.24
CA ALA A 51 -8.72 5.78 3.01
C ALA A 51 -7.47 5.89 2.11
N GLN A 52 -7.41 6.87 1.19
CA GLN A 52 -6.23 7.11 0.37
C GLN A 52 -4.94 7.41 1.15
N LEU A 53 -5.05 7.79 2.44
CA LEU A 53 -3.88 7.98 3.30
C LEU A 53 -3.11 6.66 3.45
N ILE A 54 -3.83 5.56 3.62
CA ILE A 54 -3.26 4.23 3.87
C ILE A 54 -3.34 3.29 2.66
N MET A 55 -3.82 3.76 1.51
CA MET A 55 -3.77 3.02 0.25
C MET A 55 -2.34 2.94 -0.31
N THR A 56 -1.99 1.78 -0.86
CA THR A 56 -0.82 1.63 -1.73
C THR A 56 -1.02 2.38 -3.05
N GLY A 57 0.07 2.58 -3.82
CA GLY A 57 -0.04 3.17 -5.16
C GLY A 57 -0.95 2.35 -6.09
N GLU A 58 -0.83 1.03 -6.03
CA GLU A 58 -1.67 0.09 -6.80
C GLU A 58 -3.13 0.13 -6.37
N GLU A 59 -3.42 0.22 -5.06
CA GLU A 59 -4.78 0.38 -4.55
C GLU A 59 -5.43 1.69 -5.01
N LYS A 60 -4.68 2.80 -5.04
CA LYS A 60 -5.17 4.07 -5.60
C LYS A 60 -5.47 3.95 -7.08
N ASP A 61 -4.58 3.31 -7.82
CA ASP A 61 -4.73 3.10 -9.26
C ASP A 61 -5.98 2.26 -9.56
N ILE A 62 -6.13 1.12 -8.88
CA ILE A 62 -7.34 0.28 -8.98
C ILE A 62 -8.58 1.12 -8.67
N PHE A 63 -8.67 1.70 -7.48
CA PHE A 63 -9.90 2.35 -7.03
C PHE A 63 -10.36 3.50 -7.95
N THR A 64 -9.42 4.30 -8.46
CA THR A 64 -9.74 5.45 -9.33
C THR A 64 -10.09 5.06 -10.77
N HIS A 65 -9.77 3.84 -11.19
CA HIS A 65 -10.13 3.28 -12.49
C HIS A 65 -11.37 2.38 -12.45
N LEU A 66 -11.88 2.00 -11.27
CA LEU A 66 -13.13 1.27 -11.17
C LEU A 66 -14.31 2.14 -11.64
N PRO A 67 -15.12 1.67 -12.61
CA PRO A 67 -16.12 2.53 -13.22
C PRO A 67 -17.46 2.55 -12.49
N ASP A 68 -17.76 1.51 -11.72
CA ASP A 68 -19.08 1.32 -11.12
C ASP A 68 -19.03 1.16 -9.60
N LEU A 69 -20.14 1.56 -8.95
CA LEU A 69 -20.27 1.56 -7.49
C LEU A 69 -20.15 0.16 -6.88
N LYS A 70 -20.62 -0.89 -7.57
CA LYS A 70 -20.54 -2.26 -7.06
C LYS A 70 -19.08 -2.69 -6.93
N SER A 71 -18.29 -2.47 -7.97
CA SER A 71 -16.85 -2.79 -7.99
C SER A 71 -16.08 -1.99 -6.93
N ARG A 72 -16.45 -0.72 -6.71
CA ARG A 72 -15.85 0.14 -5.67
C ARG A 72 -16.20 -0.32 -4.25
N ARG A 73 -17.46 -0.71 -3.99
CA ARG A 73 -17.87 -1.28 -2.70
C ARG A 73 -17.15 -2.59 -2.41
N GLU A 74 -17.02 -3.47 -3.40
CA GLU A 74 -16.25 -4.71 -3.26
C GLU A 74 -14.78 -4.40 -2.91
N PHE A 75 -14.17 -3.45 -3.64
CA PHE A 75 -12.82 -3.00 -3.32
C PHE A 75 -12.72 -2.46 -1.89
N SER A 76 -13.65 -1.61 -1.45
CA SER A 76 -13.64 -1.03 -0.10
C SER A 76 -13.77 -2.10 0.98
N GLY A 77 -14.57 -3.15 0.75
CA GLY A 77 -14.67 -4.31 1.63
C GLY A 77 -13.34 -5.07 1.71
N ASP A 78 -12.77 -5.42 0.56
CA ASP A 78 -11.48 -6.12 0.47
C ASP A 78 -10.35 -5.30 1.10
N PHE A 79 -10.38 -3.98 0.91
CA PHE A 79 -9.39 -3.04 1.43
C PHE A 79 -9.29 -3.11 2.96
N TRP A 80 -10.42 -3.13 3.66
CA TRP A 80 -10.47 -3.26 5.11
C TRP A 80 -10.18 -4.70 5.56
N HIS A 81 -10.77 -5.70 4.90
CA HIS A 81 -10.56 -7.10 5.23
C HIS A 81 -9.07 -7.49 5.18
N LYS A 82 -8.30 -6.97 4.22
CA LYS A 82 -6.85 -7.23 4.14
C LYS A 82 -6.06 -6.66 5.33
N ARG A 83 -6.53 -5.56 5.90
CA ARG A 83 -5.91 -4.86 7.02
C ARG A 83 -6.43 -5.34 8.38
N ASP A 84 -7.35 -6.30 8.38
CA ASP A 84 -7.89 -6.90 9.57
C ASP A 84 -6.84 -7.78 10.28
N PRO A 85 -6.38 -7.43 11.49
CA PRO A 85 -5.41 -8.26 12.21
C PRO A 85 -6.05 -9.53 12.77
N ASP A 86 -7.34 -9.51 13.12
CA ASP A 86 -8.07 -10.63 13.71
C ASP A 86 -9.43 -10.80 13.04
N ASN A 87 -9.56 -11.80 12.16
CA ASN A 87 -10.81 -12.09 11.48
C ASN A 87 -11.79 -12.93 12.32
N TYR A 88 -11.49 -13.19 13.59
CA TYR A 88 -12.41 -13.86 14.52
C TYR A 88 -13.34 -12.88 15.25
N THR A 89 -13.06 -11.57 15.19
CA THR A 89 -13.94 -10.52 15.73
C THR A 89 -14.88 -10.00 14.64
N GLU A 90 -16.04 -9.47 15.05
CA GLU A 90 -16.97 -8.84 14.11
C GLU A 90 -16.48 -7.46 13.64
N GLU A 91 -15.66 -6.80 14.47
CA GLU A 91 -15.15 -5.46 14.22
C GLU A 91 -13.68 -5.50 13.79
N ASN A 92 -13.37 -4.87 12.66
CA ASN A 92 -12.00 -4.72 12.20
C ASN A 92 -11.24 -3.70 13.09
N GLU A 93 -10.35 -4.17 13.96
CA GLU A 93 -9.70 -3.31 14.95
C GLU A 93 -8.80 -2.26 14.30
N PHE A 94 -8.16 -2.60 13.18
CA PHE A 94 -7.33 -1.65 12.44
C PHE A 94 -8.15 -0.49 11.88
N LYS A 95 -9.34 -0.78 11.33
CA LYS A 95 -10.27 0.24 10.85
C LYS A 95 -10.74 1.13 11.99
N THR A 96 -11.10 0.55 13.13
CA THR A 96 -11.52 1.30 14.33
C THR A 96 -10.40 2.22 14.83
N GLU A 97 -9.17 1.71 14.92
CA GLU A 97 -8.01 2.50 15.30
C GLU A 97 -7.72 3.62 14.29
N PHE A 98 -7.75 3.31 12.99
CA PHE A 98 -7.55 4.30 11.93
C PHE A 98 -8.56 5.46 12.05
N LEU A 99 -9.85 5.15 12.21
CA LEU A 99 -10.90 6.17 12.37
C LEU A 99 -10.70 6.98 13.67
N THR A 100 -10.34 6.31 14.76
CA THR A 100 -10.04 6.98 16.04
C THR A 100 -8.87 7.97 15.91
N ARG A 101 -7.80 7.57 15.21
CA ARG A 101 -6.63 8.43 14.97
C ARG A 101 -6.95 9.57 14.00
N LEU A 102 -7.83 9.34 13.02
CA LEU A 102 -8.32 10.37 12.11
C LEU A 102 -9.05 11.46 12.89
N GLU A 103 -9.99 11.09 13.76
CA GLU A 103 -10.71 12.03 14.63
C GLU A 103 -9.78 12.77 15.59
N TYR A 104 -8.84 12.05 16.20
CA TYR A 104 -7.82 12.67 17.06
C TYR A 104 -7.01 13.71 16.28
N ALA A 105 -6.56 13.36 15.08
CA ALA A 105 -5.76 14.24 14.26
C ALA A 105 -6.52 15.50 13.86
N ASP A 106 -7.79 15.36 13.45
CA ASP A 106 -8.63 16.50 13.08
C ASP A 106 -8.87 17.46 14.25
N LYS A 107 -9.00 16.91 15.46
CA LYS A 107 -9.19 17.69 16.69
C LYS A 107 -7.93 18.41 17.17
N HIS A 108 -6.76 17.78 17.08
CA HIS A 108 -5.54 18.27 17.75
C HIS A 108 -4.53 18.96 16.81
N PHE A 109 -4.61 18.72 15.50
CA PHE A 109 -3.62 19.25 14.54
C PHE A 109 -4.25 20.18 13.51
N LYS A 110 -5.28 20.95 13.91
CA LYS A 110 -5.93 21.94 13.03
C LYS A 110 -5.04 23.17 12.85
N GLU A 111 -4.42 23.28 11.69
CA GLU A 111 -3.39 24.28 11.39
C GLU A 111 -3.77 25.09 10.13
N GLY A 112 -4.91 25.78 10.20
CA GLY A 112 -5.49 26.47 9.02
C GLY A 112 -6.14 25.54 7.99
N MET A 113 -6.05 24.22 8.18
CA MET A 113 -6.75 23.18 7.42
C MET A 113 -7.20 22.04 8.34
N PRO A 114 -8.10 21.13 7.89
CA PRO A 114 -8.48 19.95 8.67
C PRO A 114 -7.25 19.21 9.18
N GLY A 115 -7.26 18.80 10.46
CA GLY A 115 -6.04 18.35 11.12
C GLY A 115 -5.50 17.04 10.56
N TRP A 116 -6.37 16.16 10.08
CA TRP A 116 -5.94 14.95 9.38
C TRP A 116 -5.23 15.22 8.04
N LYS A 117 -5.35 16.44 7.47
CA LYS A 117 -4.66 16.85 6.24
C LYS A 117 -3.26 17.44 6.50
N THR A 118 -2.93 17.79 7.75
CA THR A 118 -1.62 18.36 8.10
C THR A 118 -0.55 17.29 8.17
N ASP A 119 0.72 17.69 8.13
CA ASP A 119 1.83 16.73 8.19
C ASP A 119 1.84 16.02 9.55
N ARG A 120 1.64 16.75 10.66
CA ARG A 120 1.51 16.16 12.00
C ARG A 120 0.33 15.20 12.09
N GLY A 121 -0.83 15.58 11.57
CA GLY A 121 -2.02 14.72 11.60
C GLY A 121 -1.84 13.44 10.77
N ARG A 122 -1.24 13.53 9.59
CA ARG A 122 -0.91 12.35 8.77
C ARG A 122 0.03 11.41 9.50
N ILE A 123 1.12 11.92 10.07
CA ILE A 123 2.06 11.10 10.85
C ILE A 123 1.35 10.45 12.04
N TYR A 124 0.51 11.17 12.76
CA TYR A 124 -0.26 10.61 13.88
C TYR A 124 -1.22 9.50 13.43
N ILE A 125 -1.88 9.65 12.28
CA ILE A 125 -2.75 8.61 11.71
C ILE A 125 -1.96 7.34 11.41
N PHE A 126 -0.80 7.48 10.78
CA PHE A 126 0.06 6.33 10.43
C PHE A 126 0.67 5.66 11.66
N MET A 127 1.36 6.44 12.49
CA MET A 127 2.25 5.93 13.52
C MET A 127 1.56 5.82 14.89
N GLY A 128 0.45 6.53 15.09
CA GLY A 128 -0.18 6.72 16.39
C GLY A 128 0.57 7.75 17.25
N PRO A 129 0.32 7.75 18.57
CA PRO A 129 1.03 8.65 19.47
C PRO A 129 2.54 8.33 19.50
N PRO A 130 3.41 9.35 19.46
CA PRO A 130 4.85 9.14 19.63
C PRO A 130 5.20 8.73 21.06
N ASP A 131 6.25 7.94 21.20
CA ASP A 131 6.79 7.51 22.50
C ASP A 131 7.40 8.70 23.27
N LYS A 132 7.97 9.66 22.53
CA LYS A 132 8.53 10.90 23.09
C LYS A 132 8.22 12.08 22.17
N ARG A 133 7.89 13.21 22.81
CA ARG A 133 7.79 14.53 22.15
C ARG A 133 8.79 15.49 22.77
N GLU A 134 9.57 16.16 21.93
CA GLU A 134 10.42 17.27 22.34
C GLU A 134 10.01 18.52 21.56
N GLU A 135 10.08 19.68 22.22
CA GLU A 135 9.72 20.97 21.66
C GLU A 135 10.82 21.98 22.00
N TYR A 136 11.32 22.64 20.96
CA TYR A 136 12.40 23.60 21.04
C TYR A 136 11.92 24.95 20.52
N PHE A 137 11.69 25.88 21.45
CA PHE A 137 11.33 27.28 21.15
C PHE A 137 12.52 28.13 20.72
N THR A 138 13.73 27.66 21.04
CA THR A 138 15.00 28.34 20.70
C THR A 138 15.88 27.36 19.94
N HIS A 139 16.28 27.76 18.74
CA HIS A 139 17.18 27.03 17.85
C HIS A 139 17.97 28.03 16.99
N ASP A 140 18.99 27.56 16.30
CA ASP A 140 19.88 28.37 15.46
C ASP A 140 19.53 28.34 13.95
N ASN A 141 18.56 27.52 13.55
CA ASN A 141 18.05 27.49 12.18
C ASN A 141 17.41 28.83 11.80
N ARG A 142 18.03 29.56 10.87
CA ARG A 142 17.60 30.90 10.44
C ARG A 142 16.37 30.90 9.53
N ASP A 143 16.07 29.75 8.92
CA ASP A 143 14.94 29.59 8.00
C ASP A 143 13.64 29.26 8.73
N VAL A 144 13.73 28.88 10.01
CA VAL A 144 12.58 28.58 10.87
C VAL A 144 12.35 29.74 11.83
N ARG A 145 11.12 30.25 11.91
CA ARG A 145 10.76 31.39 12.79
C ARG A 145 10.05 30.98 14.07
N GLY A 146 9.42 29.81 14.09
CA GLY A 146 8.65 29.28 15.21
C GLY A 146 9.29 28.04 15.84
N PRO A 147 8.56 27.30 16.68
CA PRO A 147 9.11 26.13 17.37
C PRO A 147 9.46 24.97 16.44
N ILE A 148 10.44 24.16 16.86
CA ILE A 148 10.75 22.85 16.28
C ILE A 148 10.24 21.76 17.22
N LEU A 149 9.55 20.76 16.66
CA LEU A 149 9.02 19.60 17.36
C LEU A 149 9.72 18.33 16.88
N TRP A 150 10.03 17.44 17.82
CA TRP A 150 10.51 16.10 17.53
C TRP A 150 9.55 15.06 18.07
N TRP A 151 9.11 14.16 17.21
CA TRP A 151 8.33 12.98 17.56
C TRP A 151 9.21 11.73 17.39
N VAL A 152 9.37 10.95 18.45
CA VAL A 152 10.23 9.76 18.46
C VAL A 152 9.38 8.51 18.65
N TYR A 153 9.65 7.50 17.84
CA TYR A 153 9.02 6.19 17.88
C TYR A 153 10.10 5.11 18.04
N TYR A 154 10.29 4.60 19.25
CA TYR A 154 11.38 3.68 19.59
C TYR A 154 11.24 2.33 18.89
N ASN A 155 10.02 1.81 18.78
CA ASN A 155 9.75 0.53 18.11
C ASN A 155 10.07 0.55 16.61
N TYR A 156 10.19 1.74 16.02
CA TYR A 156 10.52 1.93 14.61
C TYR A 156 11.91 2.53 14.39
N GLU A 157 12.66 2.78 15.48
CA GLU A 157 13.93 3.51 15.46
C GLU A 157 13.83 4.82 14.64
N LEU A 158 12.70 5.51 14.80
CA LEU A 158 12.28 6.60 13.93
C LEU A 158 12.16 7.91 14.71
N GLY A 159 12.77 8.96 14.19
CA GLY A 159 12.59 10.34 14.65
C GLY A 159 11.99 11.19 13.53
N ILE A 160 11.02 12.03 13.84
CA ILE A 160 10.40 12.96 12.88
C ILE A 160 10.47 14.38 13.43
N GLU A 161 11.08 15.27 12.66
CA GLU A 161 11.20 16.68 12.94
C GLU A 161 10.08 17.45 12.20
N PHE A 162 9.33 18.25 12.96
CA PHE A 162 8.40 19.23 12.42
C PHE A 162 8.85 20.63 12.79
N ALA A 163 8.65 21.60 11.91
CA ALA A 163 8.96 22.99 12.20
C ALA A 163 7.79 23.90 11.82
N ASP A 164 7.53 24.89 12.68
CA ASP A 164 6.71 26.05 12.32
C ASP A 164 7.60 27.10 11.64
N GLU A 165 7.85 26.91 10.34
CA GLU A 165 8.75 27.77 9.56
C GLU A 165 8.37 29.25 9.62
N LYS A 166 7.07 29.55 9.77
CA LYS A 166 6.51 30.92 9.66
C LYS A 166 6.13 31.53 11.00
N ASN A 167 6.21 30.78 12.10
CA ASN A 167 5.69 31.15 13.41
C ASN A 167 4.19 31.49 13.37
N ASN A 168 3.40 30.65 12.70
CA ASN A 168 1.95 30.83 12.55
C ASN A 168 1.13 29.63 13.04
N GLY A 169 1.76 28.70 13.75
CA GLY A 169 1.18 27.46 14.24
C GLY A 169 1.03 26.37 13.18
N THR A 170 1.57 26.54 11.97
CA THR A 170 1.53 25.53 10.91
C THR A 170 2.84 24.76 10.86
N TYR A 171 2.78 23.47 11.16
CA TYR A 171 3.95 22.61 11.26
C TYR A 171 4.12 21.80 9.99
N ARG A 172 5.33 21.85 9.42
CA ARG A 172 5.72 21.02 8.28
C ARG A 172 6.69 19.96 8.72
N MET A 173 6.59 18.76 8.14
CA MET A 173 7.60 17.74 8.30
C MET A 173 8.86 18.19 7.54
N VAL A 174 9.95 18.43 8.25
CA VAL A 174 11.20 18.96 7.66
C VAL A 174 12.23 17.85 7.46
N ARG A 175 12.32 16.94 8.44
CA ARG A 175 13.31 15.88 8.49
C ARG A 175 12.76 14.63 9.16
N TYR A 176 13.33 13.49 8.83
CA TYR A 176 13.19 12.26 9.60
C TYR A 176 14.52 11.55 9.72
N GLU A 177 14.62 10.66 10.70
CA GLU A 177 15.75 9.78 10.96
C GLU A 177 15.26 8.33 11.03
N GLY A 178 16.09 7.37 10.59
CA GLY A 178 15.70 5.95 10.52
C GLY A 178 14.98 5.57 9.23
N ASN A 179 14.36 4.39 9.20
CA ASN A 179 13.72 3.85 7.99
C ASN A 179 12.23 4.22 7.89
N PHE A 180 11.96 5.52 7.67
CA PHE A 180 10.60 6.06 7.60
C PHE A 180 9.69 5.33 6.58
N PHE A 181 10.22 5.02 5.39
CA PHE A 181 9.41 4.43 4.33
C PHE A 181 9.04 2.96 4.61
N GLU A 182 9.97 2.17 5.16
CA GLU A 182 9.67 0.80 5.58
C GLU A 182 8.62 0.79 6.71
N ALA A 183 8.78 1.66 7.72
CA ALA A 183 7.80 1.81 8.79
C ALA A 183 6.42 2.19 8.22
N LEU A 184 6.37 3.19 7.34
CA LEU A 184 5.13 3.64 6.72
C LEU A 184 4.45 2.53 5.90
N ASP A 185 5.19 1.79 5.09
CA ASP A 185 4.64 0.73 4.26
C ASP A 185 4.13 -0.45 5.08
N SER A 186 4.82 -0.82 6.18
CA SER A 186 4.32 -1.84 7.11
C SER A 186 2.99 -1.43 7.77
N LEU A 187 2.83 -0.14 8.07
CA LEU A 187 1.64 0.41 8.74
C LEU A 187 0.45 0.54 7.80
N LYS A 188 0.68 0.92 6.54
CA LYS A 188 -0.37 0.95 5.51
C LYS A 188 -1.03 -0.42 5.34
N LEU A 189 -0.31 -1.51 5.60
CA LEU A 189 -0.79 -2.88 5.45
C LEU A 189 -1.36 -3.47 6.75
N GLY A 190 -1.54 -2.69 7.82
CA GLY A 190 -2.25 -3.14 9.02
C GLY A 190 -1.38 -3.78 10.10
N ARG A 191 -0.06 -3.60 10.10
CA ARG A 191 0.88 -4.31 11.00
C ARG A 191 0.60 -5.83 11.03
N VAL A 192 0.21 -6.43 9.91
CA VAL A 192 -0.08 -7.87 9.87
C VAL A 192 1.20 -8.61 10.25
N PRO A 193 1.29 -9.25 11.43
CA PRO A 193 2.46 -10.06 11.73
C PRO A 193 2.52 -11.13 10.65
N TYR A 194 3.63 -11.18 9.91
CA TYR A 194 3.88 -12.29 9.01
C TYR A 194 3.95 -13.56 9.87
N ARG A 195 2.84 -14.30 9.95
CA ARG A 195 2.87 -15.66 10.48
C ARG A 195 3.55 -16.50 9.42
N VAL A 196 4.69 -17.09 9.74
CA VAL A 196 5.35 -18.08 8.87
C VAL A 196 4.31 -19.14 8.52
N GLY A 197 4.02 -19.30 7.22
CA GLY A 197 3.01 -20.23 6.70
C GLY A 197 1.62 -19.64 6.44
N ALA A 198 1.37 -18.35 6.72
CA ALA A 198 0.15 -17.68 6.28
C ALA A 198 0.31 -17.14 4.84
N ALA A 199 -0.70 -17.34 4.00
CA ALA A 199 -0.71 -16.82 2.64
C ALA A 199 -0.56 -15.29 2.62
N ARG A 200 0.22 -14.76 1.67
CA ARG A 200 0.39 -13.31 1.53
C ARG A 200 -0.98 -12.66 1.24
N LYS A 201 -1.42 -11.74 2.10
CA LYS A 201 -2.66 -10.95 1.90
C LYS A 201 -2.56 -9.97 0.71
N PHE A 202 -1.32 -9.62 0.34
CA PHE A 202 -1.01 -8.73 -0.77
C PHE A 202 0.02 -9.37 -1.69
N VAL A 203 -0.31 -9.48 -2.98
CA VAL A 203 0.59 -10.02 -3.99
C VAL A 203 0.57 -9.09 -5.19
N ASN A 204 1.73 -8.52 -5.48
CA ASN A 204 1.98 -7.75 -6.69
C ASN A 204 2.34 -8.73 -7.81
N PHE A 205 1.35 -9.11 -8.61
CA PHE A 205 1.52 -9.96 -9.80
C PHE A 205 1.52 -9.11 -11.06
N LYS A 206 2.02 -9.64 -12.17
CA LYS A 206 1.99 -8.96 -13.48
C LYS A 206 0.89 -9.56 -14.35
N VAL A 207 0.24 -8.70 -15.13
CA VAL A 207 -0.75 -9.09 -16.14
C VAL A 207 -0.27 -8.59 -17.50
N ASN A 208 -0.33 -9.44 -18.51
CA ASN A 208 -0.03 -9.12 -19.90
C ASN A 208 -1.06 -9.77 -20.82
N TYR A 209 -1.27 -9.20 -22.02
CA TYR A 209 -2.06 -9.86 -23.06
C TYR A 209 -1.16 -10.27 -24.21
N ASN A 210 -1.13 -11.56 -24.51
CA ASN A 210 -0.44 -12.11 -25.64
C ASN A 210 -1.38 -12.13 -26.86
N VAL A 211 -1.24 -11.13 -27.73
CA VAL A 211 -2.09 -10.96 -28.92
C VAL A 211 -1.98 -12.14 -29.89
N LEU A 212 -0.79 -12.75 -30.02
CA LEU A 212 -0.57 -13.86 -30.95
C LEU A 212 -1.24 -15.15 -30.45
N LYS A 213 -1.15 -15.41 -29.14
CA LYS A 213 -1.76 -16.60 -28.51
C LYS A 213 -3.24 -16.38 -28.13
N ARG A 214 -3.70 -15.12 -28.11
CA ARG A 214 -5.02 -14.72 -27.58
C ARG A 214 -5.18 -15.16 -26.13
N GLU A 215 -4.15 -14.91 -25.33
CA GLU A 215 -4.08 -15.32 -23.93
C GLU A 215 -3.82 -14.14 -23.02
N ILE A 216 -4.47 -14.11 -21.85
CA ILE A 216 -4.09 -13.24 -20.74
C ILE A 216 -3.08 -14.02 -19.89
N GLU A 217 -1.87 -13.48 -19.79
CA GLU A 217 -0.75 -14.07 -19.06
C GLU A 217 -0.61 -13.40 -17.69
N PHE A 218 -0.67 -14.20 -16.64
CA PHE A 218 -0.46 -13.81 -15.25
C PHE A 218 0.90 -14.32 -14.78
N ARG A 219 1.71 -13.44 -14.18
CA ARG A 219 3.00 -13.83 -13.55
C ARG A 219 2.99 -13.48 -12.07
N PHE A 220 3.05 -14.50 -11.23
CA PHE A 220 3.10 -14.39 -9.78
C PHE A 220 4.53 -14.65 -9.29
N PRO A 221 5.06 -13.92 -8.30
CA PRO A 221 6.23 -14.37 -7.57
C PRO A 221 5.95 -15.75 -6.98
N ALA A 222 6.83 -16.73 -7.17
CA ALA A 222 6.58 -18.11 -6.72
C ALA A 222 6.37 -18.18 -5.20
N GLU A 223 7.17 -17.42 -4.44
CA GLU A 223 7.07 -17.25 -2.98
C GLU A 223 5.75 -16.63 -2.49
N ALA A 224 4.92 -16.10 -3.39
CA ALA A 224 3.65 -15.50 -3.03
C ALA A 224 2.50 -16.51 -2.96
N LEU A 225 2.68 -17.68 -3.57
CA LEU A 225 1.71 -18.77 -3.57
C LEU A 225 2.05 -19.78 -2.48
N SER A 226 1.01 -20.34 -1.88
CA SER A 226 1.08 -21.52 -1.04
C SER A 226 0.60 -22.73 -1.83
N PHE A 227 1.18 -23.88 -1.55
CA PHE A 227 0.90 -25.11 -2.29
C PHE A 227 0.45 -26.20 -1.35
N LYS A 228 -0.48 -27.00 -1.84
CA LYS A 228 -0.89 -28.25 -1.21
C LYS A 228 0.00 -29.37 -1.73
N ASP A 229 0.55 -30.13 -0.81
CA ASP A 229 1.32 -31.32 -1.12
C ASP A 229 0.37 -32.43 -1.62
N GLU A 230 0.61 -32.91 -2.85
CA GLU A 230 -0.04 -34.07 -3.46
C GLU A 230 1.00 -35.16 -3.78
N GLY A 231 2.00 -35.34 -2.90
CA GLY A 231 3.03 -36.37 -3.02
C GLY A 231 4.23 -35.88 -3.84
N GLU A 232 4.36 -36.35 -5.08
CA GLU A 232 5.45 -35.89 -5.97
C GLU A 232 5.19 -34.49 -6.54
N MET A 233 3.95 -33.98 -6.42
CA MET A 233 3.49 -32.74 -7.01
C MET A 233 3.00 -31.76 -5.95
N GLN A 234 3.28 -30.49 -6.20
CA GLN A 234 2.75 -29.36 -5.45
C GLN A 234 1.62 -28.72 -6.25
N ARG A 235 0.46 -28.54 -5.62
CA ARG A 235 -0.76 -28.02 -6.27
C ARG A 235 -1.15 -26.65 -5.72
N ALA A 236 -1.53 -25.74 -6.62
CA ALA A 236 -2.23 -24.51 -6.28
C ALA A 236 -3.44 -24.31 -7.21
N ASP A 237 -4.61 -24.06 -6.62
CA ASP A 237 -5.83 -23.77 -7.38
C ASP A 237 -6.14 -22.27 -7.29
N LEU A 238 -6.31 -21.65 -8.45
CA LEU A 238 -6.54 -20.21 -8.59
C LEU A 238 -7.85 -19.96 -9.35
N GLU A 239 -8.74 -19.15 -8.79
CA GLU A 239 -9.89 -18.57 -9.48
C GLU A 239 -9.51 -17.17 -9.97
N PHE A 240 -9.77 -16.91 -11.25
CA PHE A 240 -9.62 -15.63 -11.90
C PHE A 240 -11.00 -15.07 -12.22
N GLN A 241 -11.28 -13.86 -11.78
CA GLN A 241 -12.42 -13.06 -12.25
C GLN A 241 -11.88 -11.86 -13.00
N VAL A 242 -12.25 -11.75 -14.27
CA VAL A 242 -11.70 -10.77 -15.20
C VAL A 242 -12.84 -9.89 -15.72
N PHE A 243 -12.64 -8.58 -15.62
CA PHE A 243 -13.53 -7.56 -16.18
C PHE A 243 -12.77 -6.77 -17.25
N VAL A 244 -13.38 -6.62 -18.42
CA VAL A 244 -12.86 -5.81 -19.51
C VAL A 244 -13.71 -4.55 -19.59
N TYR A 245 -13.11 -3.41 -19.27
CA TYR A 245 -13.76 -2.11 -19.38
C TYR A 245 -13.19 -1.36 -20.58
N SER A 246 -14.04 -0.68 -21.33
CA SER A 246 -13.55 0.28 -22.33
C SER A 246 -13.01 1.54 -21.63
N LYS A 247 -12.22 2.35 -22.35
CA LYS A 247 -11.65 3.59 -21.79
C LYS A 247 -12.65 4.61 -21.28
N ASN A 248 -13.93 4.51 -21.66
CA ASN A 248 -15.00 5.38 -21.15
C ASN A 248 -15.67 4.83 -19.87
N GLY A 249 -15.19 3.69 -19.34
CA GLY A 249 -15.71 3.05 -18.14
C GLY A 249 -16.83 2.03 -18.39
N ALA A 250 -17.35 1.87 -19.61
CA ALA A 250 -18.36 0.87 -19.88
C ALA A 250 -17.76 -0.54 -19.80
N LYS A 251 -18.37 -1.41 -18.99
CA LYS A 251 -18.03 -2.84 -18.93
C LYS A 251 -18.42 -3.51 -20.24
N VAL A 252 -17.42 -4.04 -20.94
CA VAL A 252 -17.56 -4.71 -22.23
C VAL A 252 -17.74 -6.20 -22.00
N GLU A 253 -16.92 -6.79 -21.14
CA GLU A 253 -16.93 -8.24 -20.86
C GLU A 253 -16.64 -8.53 -19.38
N GLU A 254 -17.16 -9.65 -18.89
CA GLU A 254 -16.86 -10.21 -17.57
C GLU A 254 -16.84 -11.73 -17.69
N PHE A 255 -15.82 -12.38 -17.15
CA PHE A 255 -15.77 -13.84 -17.09
C PHE A 255 -15.00 -14.33 -15.87
N LYS A 256 -15.18 -15.61 -15.57
CA LYS A 256 -14.48 -16.33 -14.52
C LYS A 256 -13.87 -17.60 -15.07
N GLU A 257 -12.66 -17.92 -14.63
CA GLU A 257 -11.98 -19.15 -14.99
C GLU A 257 -11.15 -19.68 -13.81
N GLU A 258 -11.11 -21.00 -13.65
CA GLU A 258 -10.28 -21.65 -12.64
C GLU A 258 -9.10 -22.34 -13.31
N LYS A 259 -7.92 -22.22 -12.71
CA LYS A 259 -6.71 -22.93 -13.13
C LYS A 259 -6.09 -23.65 -11.96
N THR A 260 -5.73 -24.91 -12.20
CA THR A 260 -4.89 -25.68 -11.30
C THR A 260 -3.46 -25.67 -11.82
N PHE A 261 -2.55 -25.14 -11.03
CA PHE A 261 -1.12 -25.24 -11.24
C PHE A 261 -0.58 -26.47 -10.50
N ARG A 262 0.25 -27.28 -11.18
CA ARG A 262 0.96 -28.43 -10.59
C ARG A 262 2.40 -28.44 -11.03
N GLN A 263 3.31 -28.58 -10.08
CA GLN A 263 4.75 -28.69 -10.34
C GLN A 263 5.43 -29.59 -9.31
N PRO A 264 6.47 -30.36 -9.67
CA PRO A 264 7.33 -31.01 -8.69
C PRO A 264 7.96 -30.00 -7.71
N LEU A 265 8.16 -30.41 -6.45
CA LEU A 265 8.76 -29.55 -5.44
C LEU A 265 10.17 -29.07 -5.85
N THR A 266 10.96 -29.93 -6.50
CA THR A 266 12.32 -29.60 -6.97
C THR A 266 12.32 -28.39 -7.89
N ASP A 267 11.42 -28.38 -8.88
CA ASP A 267 11.38 -27.33 -9.88
C ASP A 267 10.78 -26.05 -9.29
N LEU A 268 9.79 -26.20 -8.40
CA LEU A 268 9.16 -25.08 -7.71
C LEU A 268 10.16 -24.27 -6.88
N LEU A 269 11.14 -24.94 -6.24
CA LEU A 269 12.20 -24.29 -5.46
C LEU A 269 13.16 -23.45 -6.33
N GLU A 270 13.26 -23.73 -7.62
CA GLU A 270 14.08 -22.97 -8.56
C GLU A 270 13.31 -21.84 -9.25
N MET A 271 11.97 -21.88 -9.21
CA MET A 271 11.11 -20.90 -9.84
C MET A 271 11.10 -19.57 -9.08
N LYS A 272 11.37 -18.48 -9.79
CA LYS A 272 11.17 -17.11 -9.27
C LYS A 272 9.76 -16.59 -9.53
N GLU A 273 9.20 -16.93 -10.69
CA GLU A 273 7.86 -16.54 -11.10
C GLU A 273 7.10 -17.76 -11.63
N ILE A 274 5.80 -17.80 -11.36
CA ILE A 274 4.86 -18.79 -11.88
C ILE A 274 3.96 -18.09 -12.90
N MET A 275 3.85 -18.71 -14.08
CA MET A 275 3.02 -18.21 -15.17
C MET A 275 1.73 -19.03 -15.29
N VAL A 276 0.60 -18.34 -15.34
CA VAL A 276 -0.72 -18.92 -15.62
C VAL A 276 -1.35 -18.14 -16.76
N SER A 277 -1.93 -18.84 -17.74
CA SER A 277 -2.57 -18.21 -18.90
C SER A 277 -4.04 -18.58 -19.00
N LEU A 278 -4.87 -17.60 -19.37
CA LEU A 278 -6.29 -17.80 -19.71
C LEU A 278 -6.49 -17.53 -21.20
N SER A 279 -7.05 -18.49 -21.93
CA SER A 279 -7.32 -18.33 -23.36
C SER A 279 -8.59 -17.51 -23.55
N HIS A 280 -8.45 -16.25 -23.97
CA HIS A 280 -9.57 -15.33 -24.15
C HIS A 280 -9.27 -14.33 -25.27
N GLU A 281 -10.13 -14.29 -26.29
CA GLU A 281 -10.00 -13.35 -27.40
C GLU A 281 -10.60 -12.01 -27.04
N ILE A 282 -9.78 -10.96 -27.00
CA ILE A 282 -10.22 -9.59 -26.80
C ILE A 282 -10.09 -8.85 -28.13
N ARG A 283 -11.19 -8.23 -28.58
CA ARG A 283 -11.22 -7.50 -29.84
C ARG A 283 -10.22 -6.33 -29.83
N PRO A 284 -9.69 -5.91 -30.99
CA PRO A 284 -8.86 -4.71 -31.08
C PRO A 284 -9.55 -3.48 -30.49
N GLY A 285 -8.80 -2.69 -29.72
CA GLY A 285 -9.34 -1.55 -28.98
C GLY A 285 -8.47 -1.10 -27.81
N GLN A 286 -9.00 -0.16 -27.03
CA GLN A 286 -8.36 0.36 -25.82
C GLN A 286 -9.26 0.08 -24.62
N TYR A 287 -8.68 -0.59 -23.63
CA TYR A 287 -9.39 -1.14 -22.48
C TYR A 287 -8.61 -0.91 -21.18
N TYR A 288 -9.33 -1.07 -20.08
CA TYR A 288 -8.80 -1.43 -18.78
C TYR A 288 -9.18 -2.88 -18.51
N LEU A 289 -8.20 -3.67 -18.08
CA LEU A 289 -8.40 -5.03 -17.63
C LEU A 289 -8.29 -5.05 -16.12
N ASP A 290 -9.39 -5.33 -15.45
CA ASP A 290 -9.44 -5.50 -14.00
C ASP A 290 -9.54 -6.98 -13.66
N VAL A 291 -8.58 -7.47 -12.89
CA VAL A 291 -8.42 -8.89 -12.60
C VAL A 291 -8.39 -9.08 -11.11
N ILE A 292 -9.29 -9.91 -10.61
CA ILE A 292 -9.30 -10.43 -9.25
C ILE A 292 -8.81 -11.87 -9.31
N VAL A 293 -7.84 -12.21 -8.48
CA VAL A 293 -7.31 -13.57 -8.35
C VAL A 293 -7.49 -14.01 -6.90
N THR A 294 -8.07 -15.19 -6.71
CA THR A 294 -8.27 -15.80 -5.39
C THR A 294 -7.73 -17.22 -5.41
N GLY A 295 -6.89 -17.59 -4.44
CA GLY A 295 -6.45 -18.98 -4.29
C GLY A 295 -7.42 -19.76 -3.42
N LYS A 296 -7.79 -20.96 -3.86
CA LYS A 296 -8.57 -21.90 -3.05
C LYS A 296 -7.67 -22.58 -2.03
N ASP A 297 -8.27 -23.06 -0.93
CA ASP A 297 -7.58 -23.77 0.15
C ASP A 297 -6.34 -23.02 0.70
N GLY A 298 -6.37 -21.69 0.67
CA GLY A 298 -5.27 -20.84 1.14
C GLY A 298 -4.08 -20.72 0.18
N ALA A 299 -4.20 -21.19 -1.07
CA ALA A 299 -3.13 -21.08 -2.07
C ALA A 299 -2.68 -19.63 -2.33
N LEU A 300 -3.60 -18.66 -2.19
CA LEU A 300 -3.37 -17.24 -2.38
C LEU A 300 -4.50 -16.43 -1.74
N GLY A 301 -4.18 -15.35 -1.03
CA GLY A 301 -5.19 -14.39 -0.57
C GLY A 301 -5.80 -13.61 -1.74
N LYS A 302 -7.04 -13.13 -1.63
CA LYS A 302 -7.70 -12.35 -2.69
C LYS A 302 -6.86 -11.12 -3.07
N THR A 303 -6.36 -11.08 -4.30
CA THR A 303 -5.59 -9.96 -4.85
C THR A 303 -6.29 -9.41 -6.09
N ARG A 304 -6.08 -8.12 -6.38
CA ARG A 304 -6.72 -7.43 -7.50
C ARG A 304 -5.69 -6.56 -8.20
N LYS A 305 -5.79 -6.47 -9.53
CA LYS A 305 -4.95 -5.58 -10.34
C LYS A 305 -5.74 -5.04 -11.51
N ILE A 306 -5.57 -3.75 -11.78
CA ILE A 306 -6.05 -3.11 -13.00
C ILE A 306 -4.85 -2.81 -13.90
N VAL A 307 -4.98 -3.06 -15.20
CA VAL A 307 -3.95 -2.73 -16.19
C VAL A 307 -4.55 -2.10 -17.43
N ASP A 308 -3.80 -1.17 -18.01
CA ASP A 308 -4.08 -0.64 -19.33
C ASP A 308 -3.82 -1.69 -20.41
N LEU A 309 -4.79 -1.89 -21.30
CA LEU A 309 -4.69 -2.82 -22.40
C LEU A 309 -5.00 -2.11 -23.72
N LYS A 310 -4.03 -2.14 -24.64
CA LYS A 310 -4.20 -1.61 -26.00
C LYS A 310 -3.88 -2.70 -27.01
N ILE A 311 -4.90 -3.15 -27.72
CA ILE A 311 -4.80 -4.16 -28.77
C ILE A 311 -4.96 -3.44 -30.10
N LYS A 312 -3.97 -3.62 -30.98
CA LYS A 312 -3.93 -2.98 -32.30
C LYS A 312 -4.68 -3.80 -33.33
#